data_AF-A0A934KJE9-F1
#
_entry.id   AF-A0A934KJE9-F1
#
_cell.length_a   1.000
_cell.length_b   1.000
_cell.length_c   1.000
_cell.angle_alpha   90.00
_cell.angle_beta   90.00
_cell.angle_gamma   90.00
#
_symmetry.space_group_name_H-M   'P 1'
#
loop_
_entity.id
_entity.type
_entity.pdbx_description
1 polymer ?
#
loop_
_entity_poly.entity_id
_entity_poly.type
_entity_poly.pdbx_seq_one_letter_code
_entity_poly.pdbx_strand_id
1 'polypeptide(L)'
;MAARGAAAAAISGPREELLPLLEVDALPAADRTLLLKMSQALLPAEEPILVPSLLRHLALPGLLDSLWPALRPAIAAGFVAAAAEDLRGQAAAAPIPARCSMTPIDDPVIRQTAGRFLIATSTMVVAGSLLGTVLRTCQRSGA
;
A
#
# COMPACT_ATOMS: atom_id res chain seq x y z
N MET A 1 2.89 31.66 31.97
CA MET A 1 1.60 30.94 31.88
C MET A 1 1.71 29.97 30.71
N ALA A 2 1.32 28.71 30.92
CA ALA A 2 1.97 27.52 30.38
C ALA A 2 1.89 27.31 28.85
N ALA A 3 3.01 26.82 28.29
CA ALA A 3 3.08 26.13 27.02
C ALA A 3 2.38 24.77 27.12
N ARG A 4 1.55 24.41 26.13
CA ARG A 4 1.12 23.02 25.91
C ARG A 4 1.07 22.74 24.42
N GLY A 5 2.18 22.19 23.95
CA GLY A 5 2.24 21.40 22.73
C GLY A 5 1.83 19.95 22.99
N ALA A 6 1.63 19.26 21.87
CA ALA A 6 1.55 17.81 21.68
C ALA A 6 0.34 17.05 22.24
N ALA A 7 -0.48 16.55 21.32
CA ALA A 7 -0.73 15.12 21.20
C ALA A 7 -1.28 14.79 19.80
N ALA A 8 -0.39 14.78 18.79
CA ALA A 8 -0.55 13.75 17.76
C ALA A 8 -0.38 12.43 18.50
N ALA A 9 -1.39 11.58 18.49
CA ALA A 9 -1.27 10.23 19.02
C ALA A 9 -0.21 9.51 18.19
N ALA A 10 1.04 9.60 18.63
CA ALA A 10 2.11 8.77 18.14
C ALA A 10 1.64 7.33 18.33
N ILE A 11 1.69 6.54 17.27
CA ILE A 11 1.57 5.10 17.34
C ILE A 11 2.79 4.65 18.15
N SER A 12 2.66 4.64 19.47
CA SER A 12 3.66 4.12 20.41
C SER A 12 3.46 2.61 20.53
N GLY A 13 3.62 1.90 19.42
CA GLY A 13 3.89 0.47 19.42
C GLY A 13 5.40 0.24 19.48
N PRO A 14 5.88 -0.89 20.01
CA PRO A 14 7.30 -1.23 19.92
C PRO A 14 7.71 -1.22 18.45
N ARG A 15 8.83 -0.55 18.13
CA ARG A 15 9.41 -0.48 16.77
C ARG A 15 9.67 -1.86 16.16
N GLU A 16 9.62 -2.92 16.97
CA GLU A 16 9.72 -4.34 16.63
C GLU A 16 8.51 -4.88 15.83
N GLU A 17 7.36 -4.19 15.82
CA GLU A 17 6.17 -4.58 15.03
C GLU A 17 6.20 -4.08 13.57
N LEU A 18 7.15 -3.21 13.22
CA LEU A 18 7.28 -2.74 11.84
C LEU A 18 7.98 -3.82 11.00
N LEU A 19 7.25 -4.36 10.03
CA LEU A 19 7.80 -5.32 9.07
C LEU A 19 9.06 -4.73 8.42
N PRO A 20 10.17 -5.49 8.32
CA PRO A 20 11.39 -4.99 7.72
C PRO A 20 11.13 -4.59 6.27
N LEU A 21 11.49 -3.35 5.94
CA LEU A 21 11.40 -2.83 4.59
C LEU A 21 12.79 -2.87 3.97
N LEU A 22 12.91 -3.50 2.81
CA LEU A 22 14.13 -3.43 2.03
C LEU A 22 14.29 -2.03 1.42
N GLU A 23 15.52 -1.55 1.41
CA GLU A 23 15.90 -0.35 0.68
C GLU A 23 15.93 -0.67 -0.81
N VAL A 24 15.20 0.10 -1.61
CA VAL A 24 14.97 -0.18 -3.04
C VAL A 24 16.29 -0.21 -3.81
N ASP A 25 17.23 0.66 -3.45
CA ASP A 25 18.54 0.75 -4.11
C ASP A 25 19.52 -0.33 -3.67
N ALA A 26 19.21 -1.08 -2.59
CA ALA A 26 19.98 -2.23 -2.15
C ALA A 26 19.53 -3.54 -2.82
N LEU A 27 18.45 -3.52 -3.60
CA LEU A 27 17.94 -4.71 -4.30
C LEU A 27 18.79 -5.07 -5.52
N PRO A 28 18.94 -6.36 -5.85
CA PRO A 28 19.44 -6.78 -7.15
C PRO A 28 18.67 -6.10 -8.29
N ALA A 29 19.35 -5.77 -9.39
CA ALA A 29 18.76 -5.01 -10.48
C ALA A 29 17.49 -5.67 -11.08
N ALA A 30 17.45 -7.00 -11.13
CA ALA A 30 16.29 -7.76 -11.58
C ALA A 30 15.09 -7.57 -10.63
N ASP A 31 15.29 -7.77 -9.32
CA ASP A 31 14.25 -7.59 -8.30
C ASP A 31 13.75 -6.14 -8.25
N ARG A 32 14.66 -5.16 -8.35
CA ARG A 32 14.31 -3.74 -8.45
C ARG A 32 13.44 -3.44 -9.66
N THR A 33 13.80 -3.99 -10.83
CA THR A 33 13.04 -3.80 -12.07
C THR A 33 11.65 -4.41 -11.95
N LEU A 34 11.54 -5.62 -11.38
CA LEU A 34 10.25 -6.26 -11.17
C LEU A 34 9.40 -5.50 -10.14
N LEU A 35 10.00 -5.05 -9.03
CA LEU A 35 9.33 -4.25 -8.01
C LEU A 35 8.72 -2.97 -8.60
N LEU A 36 9.47 -2.24 -9.42
CA LEU A 36 8.98 -1.05 -10.10
C LEU A 36 7.85 -1.38 -11.07
N LYS A 37 8.00 -2.44 -11.87
CA LYS A 37 6.95 -2.93 -12.78
C LYS A 37 5.66 -3.29 -12.05
N MET A 38 5.77 -4.01 -10.93
CA MET A 38 4.62 -4.36 -10.09
C MET A 38 3.96 -3.10 -9.52
N SER A 39 4.76 -2.12 -9.06
CA SER A 39 4.26 -0.85 -8.53
C SER A 39 3.49 -0.06 -9.58
N GLN A 40 4.03 0.07 -10.78
CA GLN A 40 3.37 0.75 -11.92
C GLN A 40 2.12 0.02 -12.43
N ALA A 41 2.04 -1.30 -12.26
CA ALA A 41 0.85 -2.05 -12.64
C ALA A 41 -0.31 -1.86 -11.64
N LEU A 42 0.01 -1.56 -10.38
CA LEU A 42 -0.96 -1.40 -9.30
C LEU A 42 -1.38 0.05 -9.10
N LEU A 43 -0.48 1.00 -9.37
CA LEU A 43 -0.66 2.41 -9.10
C LEU A 43 -0.59 3.24 -10.38
N PRO A 44 -1.17 4.45 -10.40
CA PRO A 44 -0.99 5.38 -11.50
C PRO A 44 0.49 5.58 -11.85
N ALA A 45 0.81 5.55 -13.15
CA ALA A 45 2.16 5.74 -13.67
C ALA A 45 2.56 7.23 -13.63
N GLU A 46 2.76 7.75 -12.42
CA GLU A 46 3.18 9.12 -12.15
C GLU A 46 4.61 9.15 -11.61
N GLU A 47 5.41 10.14 -12.04
CA GLU A 47 6.75 10.37 -11.50
C GLU A 47 6.72 11.34 -10.30
N PRO A 48 7.48 11.07 -9.22
CA PRO A 48 8.26 9.85 -8.98
C PRO A 48 7.36 8.64 -8.71
N ILE A 49 7.75 7.46 -9.20
CA ILE A 49 7.03 6.19 -8.95
C ILE A 49 6.90 5.95 -7.44
N LEU A 50 5.67 5.76 -6.98
CA LEU A 50 5.41 5.35 -5.62
C LEU A 50 5.63 3.85 -5.48
N VAL A 51 6.55 3.44 -4.62
CA VAL A 51 6.82 2.03 -4.32
C VAL A 51 6.16 1.66 -2.99
N PRO A 52 5.09 0.85 -3.00
CA PRO A 52 4.38 0.46 -1.79
C PRO A 52 5.25 -0.30 -0.80
N SER A 53 5.08 0.00 0.50
CA SER A 53 5.77 -0.71 1.59
C SER A 53 5.51 -2.22 1.59
N LEU A 54 4.30 -2.65 1.24
CA LEU A 54 3.95 -4.07 1.11
C LEU A 54 4.83 -4.77 0.06
N LEU A 55 5.03 -4.16 -1.11
CA LEU A 55 5.88 -4.74 -2.15
C LEU A 55 7.35 -4.70 -1.76
N ARG A 56 7.80 -3.63 -1.09
CA ARG A 56 9.18 -3.54 -0.54
C ARG A 56 9.45 -4.62 0.50
N HIS A 57 8.47 -4.93 1.34
CA HIS A 57 8.57 -6.00 2.32
C HIS A 57 8.68 -7.38 1.66
N LEU A 58 7.96 -7.59 0.55
CA LEU A 58 7.97 -8.83 -0.21
C LEU A 58 9.11 -8.92 -1.24
N ALA A 59 9.97 -7.91 -1.33
CA ALA A 59 11.09 -7.87 -2.27
C ALA A 59 12.29 -8.75 -1.85
N LEU A 60 12.02 -9.84 -1.12
CA LEU A 60 13.01 -10.86 -0.82
C LEU A 60 13.44 -11.56 -2.12
N PRO A 61 14.71 -11.98 -2.26
CA PRO A 61 15.21 -12.58 -3.49
C PRO A 61 14.32 -13.71 -4.02
N GLY A 62 13.87 -13.59 -5.28
CA GLY A 62 13.03 -14.59 -5.96
C GLY A 62 11.56 -14.66 -5.51
N LEU A 63 11.17 -13.94 -4.46
CA LEU A 63 9.78 -13.95 -3.98
C LEU A 63 8.86 -13.18 -4.92
N LEU A 64 9.29 -12.02 -5.43
CA LEU A 64 8.51 -11.23 -6.39
C LEU A 64 8.27 -12.01 -7.69
N ASP A 65 9.29 -12.74 -8.17
CA ASP A 65 9.18 -13.61 -9.35
C ASP A 65 8.15 -14.72 -9.16
N SER A 66 8.02 -15.23 -7.94
CA SER A 66 7.03 -16.27 -7.60
C SER A 66 5.63 -15.70 -7.44
N LEU A 67 5.48 -14.52 -6.84
CA LEU A 67 4.18 -13.88 -6.59
C LEU A 67 3.59 -13.25 -7.85
N TRP A 68 4.44 -12.70 -8.72
CA TRP A 68 3.98 -11.91 -9.86
C TRP A 68 3.08 -12.69 -10.83
N PRO A 69 3.39 -13.93 -11.23
CA PRO A 69 2.51 -14.74 -12.08
C PRO A 69 1.12 -14.97 -11.48
N ALA A 70 1.01 -15.08 -10.15
CA ALA A 70 -0.26 -15.29 -9.46
C ALA A 70 -1.10 -14.01 -9.37
N LEU A 71 -0.45 -12.85 -9.17
CA LEU A 71 -1.14 -11.57 -9.01
C LEU A 71 -1.49 -10.88 -10.33
N ARG A 72 -0.58 -10.97 -11.32
CA ARG A 72 -0.68 -10.23 -12.58
C ARG A 72 -2.02 -10.40 -13.29
N PRO A 73 -2.65 -11.59 -13.38
CA PRO A 73 -3.94 -11.73 -14.07
C PRO A 73 -5.04 -10.88 -13.45
N ALA A 74 -5.14 -10.85 -12.12
CA ALA A 74 -6.16 -10.07 -11.41
C ALA A 74 -5.90 -8.56 -11.56
N ILE A 75 -4.63 -8.14 -11.55
CA ILE A 75 -4.24 -6.75 -11.78
C ILE A 75 -4.56 -6.33 -13.22
N ALA A 76 -4.15 -7.12 -14.20
CA ALA A 76 -4.36 -6.84 -15.63
C ALA A 76 -5.84 -6.86 -16.02
N ALA A 77 -6.67 -7.68 -15.36
CA ALA A 77 -8.11 -7.70 -15.54
C ALA A 77 -8.83 -6.51 -14.87
N GLY A 78 -8.10 -5.63 -14.16
CA GLY A 78 -8.66 -4.46 -13.49
C GLY A 78 -9.39 -4.78 -12.17
N PHE A 79 -9.39 -6.03 -11.71
CA PHE A 79 -10.09 -6.44 -10.48
C PHE A 79 -9.60 -5.65 -9.26
N VAL A 80 -8.28 -5.49 -9.12
CA VAL A 80 -7.68 -4.76 -8.00
C VAL A 80 -8.09 -3.28 -8.04
N ALA A 81 -8.06 -2.67 -9.22
CA ALA A 81 -8.43 -1.26 -9.38
C ALA A 81 -9.91 -1.01 -9.08
N ALA A 82 -10.81 -1.86 -9.59
CA ALA A 82 -12.24 -1.77 -9.35
C ALA A 82 -12.57 -1.94 -7.86
N ALA A 83 -12.06 -2.98 -7.21
CA ALA A 83 -12.30 -3.20 -5.78
C ALA A 83 -11.68 -2.10 -4.91
N ALA A 84 -10.56 -1.51 -5.32
CA ALA A 84 -9.94 -0.38 -4.62
C ALA A 84 -10.76 0.90 -4.75
N GLU A 85 -11.46 1.10 -5.87
CA GLU A 85 -12.41 2.20 -6.07
C GLU A 85 -13.67 2.00 -5.23
N ASP A 86 -14.24 0.79 -5.23
CA ASP A 86 -15.38 0.45 -4.38
C ASP A 86 -15.06 0.67 -2.89
N LEU A 87 -13.86 0.26 -2.46
CA LEU A 87 -13.37 0.50 -1.10
C LEU A 87 -13.27 1.99 -0.78
N ARG A 88 -12.80 2.81 -1.71
CA ARG A 88 -12.77 4.28 -1.53
C ARG A 88 -14.17 4.86 -1.42
N GLY A 89 -15.10 4.42 -2.27
CA GLY A 89 -16.51 4.82 -2.20
C GLY A 89 -17.15 4.48 -0.85
N GLN A 90 -16.92 3.26 -0.36
CA GLN A 90 -17.38 2.82 0.96
C GLN A 90 -16.76 3.64 2.10
N ALA A 91 -15.44 3.88 2.04
CA ALA A 91 -14.75 4.68 3.05
C ALA A 91 -15.23 6.14 3.08
N ALA A 92 -15.53 6.72 1.91
CA ALA A 92 -16.07 8.08 1.81
C ALA A 92 -17.50 8.19 2.34
N ALA A 93 -18.31 7.12 2.21
CA ALA A 93 -19.66 7.06 2.76
C ALA A 93 -19.69 6.71 4.26
N ALA A 94 -18.57 6.27 4.83
CA ALA A 94 -18.51 5.87 6.23
C ALA A 94 -18.66 7.09 7.16
N PRO A 95 -19.46 7.00 8.24
CA PRO A 95 -19.62 8.09 9.17
C PRO A 95 -18.29 8.35 9.89
N ILE A 96 -17.79 9.58 9.75
CA ILE A 96 -16.62 10.03 10.50
C ILE A 96 -17.05 10.24 11.96
N PRO A 97 -16.41 9.59 12.94
CA PRO A 97 -16.74 9.78 14.35
C PRO A 97 -16.63 11.26 14.72
N ALA A 98 -17.59 11.78 15.50
CA ALA A 98 -17.64 13.19 15.92
C ALA A 98 -16.38 13.67 16.68
N ARG A 99 -15.51 12.76 17.11
CA ARG A 99 -14.23 13.07 17.79
C ARG A 99 -13.09 13.37 16.82
N CYS A 100 -13.27 13.14 15.52
CA CYS A 100 -12.27 13.44 14.51
C CYS A 100 -12.51 14.84 13.95
N SER A 101 -11.80 15.84 14.48
CA SER A 101 -11.70 17.14 13.82
C SER A 101 -10.77 17.00 12.63
N MET A 102 -11.28 17.19 11.42
CA MET A 102 -10.48 17.26 10.20
C MET A 102 -10.34 18.72 9.79
N THR A 103 -9.11 19.15 9.54
CA THR A 103 -8.85 20.46 8.93
C THR A 103 -8.59 20.24 7.44
N PRO A 104 -9.21 21.03 6.53
CA PRO A 104 -8.89 20.95 5.11
C PRO A 104 -7.40 21.17 4.87
N ILE A 105 -6.85 20.44 3.89
CA ILE A 105 -5.48 20.66 3.42
C ILE A 105 -5.53 21.76 2.37
N ASP A 106 -5.10 22.98 2.71
CA ASP A 106 -5.15 24.14 1.82
C ASP A 106 -4.01 24.16 0.79
N ASP A 107 -2.86 23.57 1.12
CA ASP A 107 -1.72 23.48 0.22
C ASP A 107 -2.03 22.50 -0.93
N PRO A 108 -1.96 22.95 -2.21
CA PRO A 108 -2.29 22.12 -3.36
C PRO A 108 -1.32 20.96 -3.58
N VAL A 109 -0.03 21.13 -3.24
CA VAL A 109 1.00 20.09 -3.36
C VAL A 109 0.78 19.00 -2.31
N ILE A 110 0.50 19.39 -1.07
CA ILE A 110 0.18 18.43 0.01
C ILE A 110 -1.12 17.71 -0.32
N ARG A 111 -2.13 18.42 -0.83
CA ARG A 111 -3.42 17.84 -1.23
C ARG A 111 -3.24 16.82 -2.36
N GLN A 112 -2.47 17.16 -3.39
CA GLN A 112 -2.15 16.23 -4.47
C GLN A 112 -1.43 14.98 -3.94
N THR A 113 -0.41 15.17 -3.10
CA THR A 113 0.36 14.08 -2.48
C THR A 113 -0.54 13.17 -1.65
N ALA A 114 -1.42 13.74 -0.82
CA ALA A 114 -2.39 12.99 -0.04
C ALA A 114 -3.35 12.20 -0.93
N GLY A 115 -3.79 12.78 -2.07
CA GLY A 115 -4.59 12.08 -3.07
C GLY A 115 -3.89 10.83 -3.64
N ARG A 116 -2.60 10.94 -3.95
CA ARG A 116 -1.78 9.78 -4.39
C ARG A 116 -1.72 8.69 -3.32
N PHE A 117 -1.55 9.07 -2.05
CA PHE A 117 -1.55 8.11 -0.94
C PHE A 117 -2.92 7.46 -0.72
N LEU A 118 -4.02 8.18 -0.91
CA LEU A 118 -5.37 7.61 -0.82
C LEU A 118 -5.55 6.51 -1.87
N ILE A 119 -5.15 6.78 -3.10
CA ILE A 119 -5.18 5.80 -4.20
C ILE A 119 -4.32 4.59 -3.84
N ALA A 120 -3.08 4.83 -3.43
CA ALA A 120 -2.15 3.75 -3.12
C ALA A 120 -2.59 2.90 -1.94
N THR A 121 -3.14 3.51 -0.90
CA THR A 121 -3.57 2.81 0.33
C THR A 121 -4.71 1.85 0.01
N SER A 122 -5.76 2.29 -0.68
CA SER A 122 -6.88 1.39 -0.96
C SER A 122 -6.48 0.27 -1.93
N THR A 123 -5.64 0.56 -2.93
CA THR A 123 -5.07 -0.47 -3.81
C THR A 123 -4.26 -1.49 -3.00
N MET A 124 -3.44 -1.06 -2.04
CA MET A 124 -2.64 -1.96 -1.22
C MET A 124 -3.46 -2.81 -0.25
N VAL A 125 -4.57 -2.28 0.28
CA VAL A 125 -5.49 -3.08 1.10
C VAL A 125 -6.06 -4.24 0.27
N VAL A 126 -6.52 -3.96 -0.96
CA VAL A 126 -7.06 -4.98 -1.86
C VAL A 126 -5.98 -5.95 -2.31
N ALA A 127 -4.82 -5.45 -2.76
CA ALA A 127 -3.71 -6.28 -3.20
C ALA A 127 -3.19 -7.19 -2.07
N GLY A 128 -3.10 -6.67 -0.84
CA GLY A 128 -2.74 -7.45 0.35
C GLY A 128 -3.76 -8.54 0.68
N SER A 129 -5.06 -8.25 0.56
CA SER A 129 -6.13 -9.24 0.75
C SER A 129 -6.07 -10.36 -0.30
N LEU A 130 -5.81 -10.00 -1.55
CA LEU A 130 -5.62 -10.95 -2.65
C LEU A 130 -4.40 -11.85 -2.40
N LEU A 131 -3.25 -11.24 -2.07
CA LEU A 131 -2.02 -11.93 -1.67
C LEU A 131 -2.29 -12.94 -0.54
N GLY A 132 -2.95 -12.51 0.53
CA GLY A 132 -3.30 -13.39 1.65
C GLY A 132 -4.18 -14.57 1.22
N THR A 133 -5.07 -14.38 0.25
CA THR A 133 -5.93 -15.44 -0.28
C THR A 133 -5.14 -16.43 -1.14
N VAL A 134 -4.23 -15.94 -1.99
CA VAL A 134 -3.33 -16.79 -2.78
C VAL A 134 -2.47 -17.65 -1.85
N LEU A 135 -1.80 -17.03 -0.87
CA LEU A 135 -0.90 -17.74 0.05
C LEU A 135 -1.63 -18.83 0.86
N ARG A 136 -2.84 -18.55 1.36
CA ARG A 136 -3.65 -19.55 2.09
C ARG A 136 -4.11 -20.71 1.20
N THR A 137 -4.42 -20.44 -0.06
CA THR A 137 -4.84 -21.49 -1.00
C THR A 137 -3.66 -22.43 -1.30
N CYS A 138 -2.46 -21.88 -1.51
CA CYS A 138 -1.26 -22.69 -1.72
C CYS A 138 -0.91 -23.58 -0.52
N GLN A 139 -1.10 -23.10 0.72
CA GLN A 139 -0.86 -23.90 1.93
C GLN A 139 -1.83 -25.08 2.07
N ARG A 140 -3.06 -24.96 1.55
CA ARG A 140 -4.08 -26.03 1.63
C ARG A 140 -3.93 -27.10 0.56
N SER A 141 -3.28 -26.80 -0.56
CA SER A 141 -3.07 -27.76 -1.65
C SER A 141 -1.80 -28.61 -1.48
N GLY A 142 -0.98 -28.31 -0.47
CA GLY A 142 0.24 -29.07 -0.13
C GLY A 142 0.09 -30.00 1.08
N ALA A 143 -1.11 -30.17 1.63
CA ALA A 143 -1.46 -31.09 2.71
C ALA A 143 -2.40 -32.18 2.17
#